data_AF-A0A4Y8LS59-F1
#
_entry.id   AF-A0A4Y8LS59-F1
#
_cell.length_a   1.000
_cell.length_b   1.000
_cell.length_c   1.000
_cell.angle_alpha   90.00
_cell.angle_beta   90.00
_cell.angle_gamma   90.00
#
_symmetry.space_group_name_H-M   'P 1'
#
loop_
_entity.id
_entity.type
_entity.pdbx_description
1 polymer ?
#
loop_
_entity_poly.entity_id
_entity_poly.type
_entity_poly.pdbx_seq_one_letter_code
_entity_poly.pdbx_strand_id
1 'polypeptide(L)' 'MGSKLKTIKKRIENLRHEMVLTYVQNGADMSDPQVLHVSQLLDEQLNRYEQCARYQMSGKSVKINTVPLFTYKRNA' A
#
# COMPACT_ATOMS: atom_id res chain seq x y z
N MET A 1 17.01 -1.48 15.14
CA MET A 1 15.78 -0.85 14.60
C MET A 1 15.53 -1.11 13.09
N GLY A 2 16.23 -2.04 12.41
CA GLY A 2 16.04 -2.32 10.97
C GLY A 2 15.04 -3.44 10.60
N SER A 3 14.40 -4.08 11.59
CA SER A 3 13.54 -5.26 11.36
C SER A 3 12.17 -4.90 10.79
N LYS A 4 11.50 -3.88 11.34
CA LYS A 4 10.12 -3.51 10.96
C LYS A 4 9.99 -3.06 9.50
N LEU A 5 10.93 -2.25 9.01
CA LEU A 5 10.90 -1.77 7.62
C LEU A 5 11.13 -2.92 6.61
N LYS A 6 12.04 -3.86 6.95
CA LYS A 6 12.28 -5.07 6.15
C LYS A 6 11.04 -5.96 6.10
N THR A 7 10.35 -6.13 7.21
CA THR A 7 9.10 -6.91 7.27
C THR A 7 8.01 -6.28 6.41
N ILE A 8 7.84 -4.95 6.47
CA ILE A 8 6.85 -4.24 5.64
C ILE A 8 7.20 -4.37 4.16
N LYS A 9 8.47 -4.18 3.77
CA LYS A 9 8.92 -4.40 2.38
C LYS A 9 8.63 -5.81 1.88
N LYS A 10 8.95 -6.84 2.68
CA LYS A 10 8.65 -8.23 2.32
C LYS A 10 7.16 -8.46 2.13
N ARG A 11 6.33 -7.83 2.96
CA ARG A 11 4.87 -7.95 2.86
C ARG A 11 4.31 -7.24 1.63
N ILE A 12 4.85 -6.08 1.25
CA ILE A 12 4.53 -5.38 -0.01
C ILE A 12 4.85 -6.26 -1.21
N GLU A 13 6.04 -6.85 -1.25
CA GLU A 13 6.45 -7.72 -2.36
C GLU A 13 5.56 -8.96 -2.49
N ASN A 14 5.20 -9.60 -1.37
CA ASN A 14 4.28 -10.73 -1.37
C ASN A 14 2.89 -10.32 -1.89
N LEU A 15 2.35 -9.20 -1.41
CA LEU A 15 1.03 -8.70 -1.85
C LEU A 15 1.03 -8.29 -3.33
N ARG A 16 2.15 -7.73 -3.83
CA ARG A 16 2.30 -7.42 -5.26
C ARG A 16 2.27 -8.70 -6.10
N HIS A 17 2.96 -9.75 -5.65
CA HIS A 17 2.95 -11.03 -6.34
C HIS A 17 1.55 -11.66 -6.32
N GLU A 18 0.88 -11.63 -5.17
CA GLU A 18 -0.50 -12.11 -5.00
C GLU A 18 -1.47 -11.35 -5.92
N MET A 19 -1.38 -10.02 -5.99
CA MET A 19 -2.21 -9.20 -6.86
C MET A 19 -2.06 -9.59 -8.33
N VAL A 20 -0.82 -9.81 -8.80
CA VAL A 20 -0.55 -10.22 -10.19
C VAL A 20 -1.14 -11.61 -10.46
N LEU A 21 -0.99 -12.55 -9.52
CA LEU A 21 -1.55 -13.89 -9.65
C LEU A 21 -3.09 -13.86 -9.70
N THR A 22 -3.72 -13.18 -8.75
CA THR A 22 -5.18 -13.05 -8.67
C THR A 22 -5.73 -12.34 -9.91
N TYR A 23 -5.05 -11.29 -10.38
CA TYR A 23 -5.43 -10.59 -11.61
C TYR A 23 -5.39 -11.52 -12.83
N VAL A 24 -4.31 -12.27 -13.02
CA VAL A 24 -4.21 -13.22 -14.14
C VAL A 24 -5.22 -14.36 -14.03
N GLN A 25 -5.43 -14.90 -12.82
CA GLN A 25 -6.38 -16.00 -12.57
C GLN A 25 -7.83 -15.58 -12.80
N ASN A 26 -8.18 -14.33 -12.49
CA ASN A 26 -9.52 -13.78 -12.65
C ASN A 26 -9.72 -13.10 -14.02
N GLY A 27 -8.93 -13.49 -15.02
CA GLY A 27 -9.13 -13.07 -16.42
C GLY A 27 -8.67 -11.66 -16.72
N ALA A 28 -7.69 -11.13 -15.97
CA ALA A 28 -7.19 -9.78 -16.09
C ALA A 28 -8.27 -8.70 -15.85
N ASP A 29 -9.20 -8.98 -14.93
CA ASP A 29 -10.21 -8.00 -14.49
C ASP A 29 -9.81 -7.34 -13.17
N MET A 30 -9.64 -6.01 -13.19
CA MET A 30 -9.38 -5.21 -12.00
C MET A 30 -10.64 -4.98 -11.15
N SER A 31 -11.82 -5.24 -11.70
CA SER A 31 -13.12 -5.09 -11.02
C SER A 31 -13.43 -6.29 -10.13
N ASP A 32 -12.67 -7.37 -10.27
CA ASP A 32 -12.83 -8.57 -9.46
C ASP A 32 -12.66 -8.22 -7.96
N PRO A 33 -13.61 -8.63 -7.08
CA PRO A 33 -13.55 -8.30 -5.66
C PRO A 33 -12.27 -8.79 -4.96
N GLN A 34 -11.67 -9.89 -5.42
CA GLN A 34 -10.44 -10.39 -4.81
C GLN A 34 -9.25 -9.54 -5.24
N VAL A 35 -9.16 -9.17 -6.52
CA VAL A 35 -8.12 -8.23 -7.02
C VAL A 35 -8.23 -6.88 -6.31
N LEU A 36 -9.44 -6.37 -6.11
CA LEU A 36 -9.71 -5.15 -5.34
C LEU A 36 -9.31 -5.28 -3.87
N HIS A 37 -9.55 -6.44 -3.25
CA HIS A 37 -9.16 -6.66 -1.86
C HIS A 37 -7.64 -6.67 -1.69
N VAL A 38 -6.93 -7.35 -2.58
CA VAL A 38 -5.46 -7.41 -2.53
C VAL A 38 -4.85 -6.03 -2.83
N SER A 39 -5.43 -5.25 -3.74
CA SER A 39 -4.95 -3.89 -4.02
C SER A 39 -5.12 -2.95 -2.82
N GLN A 40 -6.24 -3.04 -2.10
CA GLN A 40 -6.45 -2.28 -0.86
C GLN A 40 -5.43 -2.65 0.23
N LEU A 41 -5.14 -3.94 0.40
CA LEU A 41 -4.13 -4.41 1.35
C LEU A 41 -2.72 -3.93 0.97
N LEU A 42 -2.40 -3.89 -0.33
CA LEU A 42 -1.13 -3.37 -0.82
C LEU A 42 -0.98 -1.88 -0.51
N ASP A 43 -2.02 -1.08 -0.77
CA ASP A 43 -2.05 0.36 -0.45
C ASP A 43 -1.88 0.62 1.05
N GLU A 44 -2.52 -0.18 1.91
CA GLU A 44 -2.29 -0.08 3.35
C GLU A 44 -0.83 -0.33 3.74
N GLN A 45 -0.17 -1.33 3.15
CA GLN A 45 1.22 -1.60 3.47
C GLN A 45 2.16 -0.52 2.92
N LEU A 46 1.86 0.05 1.75
CA LEU A 46 2.59 1.18 1.18
C LEU A 46 2.47 2.42 2.07
N ASN A 47 1.27 2.73 2.56
CA ASN A 47 1.03 3.81 3.51
C ASN A 47 1.82 3.59 4.82
N ARG A 48 1.81 2.37 5.36
CA ARG A 48 2.61 2.03 6.57
C ARG A 48 4.11 2.14 6.31
N TYR A 49 4.57 1.74 5.13
CA TYR A 49 5.97 1.88 4.73
C TYR A 49 6.36 3.35 4.64
N GLU A 50 5.56 4.17 3.97
CA GLU A 50 5.80 5.60 3.84
C GLU A 50 5.85 6.29 5.21
N GLN A 51 4.88 6.01 6.09
CA GLN A 51 4.89 6.53 7.45
C GLN A 51 6.18 6.11 8.18
N CYS A 52 6.53 4.82 8.17
CA CYS A 52 7.73 4.35 8.84
C CYS A 52 9.02 4.97 8.26
N ALA A 53 9.08 5.14 6.94
CA ALA A 53 10.21 5.76 6.25
C ALA A 53 10.33 7.26 6.59
N ARG A 54 9.21 7.99 6.58
CA ARG A 54 9.13 9.40 6.99
C ARG A 54 9.54 9.57 8.46
N TYR A 55 9.05 8.72 9.36
CA TYR A 55 9.39 8.80 10.78
C TYR A 55 10.85 8.42 11.07
N GLN A 56 11.45 7.48 10.31
CA GLN A 56 12.89 7.20 10.39
C GLN A 56 13.75 8.38 9.93
N MET A 57 13.27 9.18 8.96
CA MET A 57 13.92 10.44 8.60
C MET A 57 13.64 11.57 9.62
N SER A 58 12.56 11.46 10.41
CA SER A 58 12.08 12.50 11.33
C SER A 58 12.78 12.59 12.69
N GLY A 59 13.93 11.95 12.87
CA GLY A 59 14.93 12.46 13.84
C GLY A 59 15.28 13.95 13.59
N LYS A 60 14.87 14.50 12.44
CA LYS A 60 14.71 15.93 12.19
C LYS A 60 13.21 16.24 12.06
N SER A 61 12.68 17.02 12.99
CA SER A 61 11.30 17.50 13.02
C SER A 61 10.87 18.08 11.66
N VAL A 62 9.96 17.42 10.95
CA VAL A 62 9.35 17.95 9.72
C VAL A 62 7.86 18.12 9.96
N LYS A 63 7.43 19.37 10.04
CA LYS A 63 6.02 19.77 10.02
C LYS A 63 5.43 19.36 8.67
N ILE A 64 4.55 18.35 8.67
CA ILE A 64 3.92 17.88 7.44
C ILE A 64 2.66 18.71 7.23
N ASN A 65 2.75 19.72 6.36
CA ASN A 65 1.57 20.32 5.75
C ASN A 65 0.95 19.29 4.79
N THR A 66 -0.29 18.92 5.08
CA THR A 66 -1.34 18.56 4.12
C THR A 66 -0.98 17.48 3.08
N VAL A 67 -1.34 16.22 3.37
CA VAL A 67 -1.50 15.20 2.32
C VAL A 67 -2.91 15.32 1.74
N PRO A 68 -3.10 15.37 0.40
CA PRO A 68 -4.43 15.41 -0.17
C PRO A 68 -5.12 14.07 0.05
N LEU A 69 -6.26 14.14 0.74
CA LEU A 69 -7.20 13.03 0.92
C LEU A 69 -7.73 12.63 -0.47
N PHE A 70 -7.25 11.51 -1.02
CA PHE A 70 -7.85 10.90 -2.20
C PHE A 70 -9.23 10.35 -1.83
N THR A 71 -10.27 11.17 -1.97
CA THR A 71 -11.66 10.72 -1.91
C THR A 71 -12.00 10.07 -3.24
N TYR A 72 -12.13 8.74 -3.27
CA TYR A 72 -12.67 8.04 -4.43
C TYR A 72 -14.13 8.48 -4.63
N LYS A 73 -14.39 9.26 -5.68
CA LYS A 73 -15.74 9.58 -6.13
C LYS A 73 -16.43 8.29 -6.58
N ARG A 74 -17.35 7.81 -5.75
CA ARG A 74 -18.36 6.82 -6.15
C ARG A 74 -19.41 7.59 -6.97
N ASN A 75 -19.26 7.61 -8.29
CA ASN A 75 -20.32 8.12 -9.17
C ASN A 75 -21.50 7.14 -9.06
N ALA A 76 -22.62 7.66 -8.56
CA ALA A 76 -23.92 7.00 -8.53
C ALA A 76 -24.67 7.27 -9.83
#